data_AF-A0A920EHI4-F1
#
_entry.id   AF-A0A920EHI4-F1
#
_cell.length_a   1.000
_cell.length_b   1.000
_cell.length_c   1.000
_cell.angle_alpha   90.00
_cell.angle_beta   90.00
_cell.angle_gamma   90.00
#
_symmetry.space_group_name_H-M   'P 1'
#
loop_
_entity.id
_entity.type
_entity.pdbx_description
1 polymer ?
#
loop_
_entity_poly.entity_id
_entity_poly.type
_entity_poly.pdbx_seq_one_letter_code
_entity_poly.pdbx_strand_id
1 'polypeptide(L)' 'MAKQLDCDLAIIDKRRPSPNESEVMNLIGEVEKGTCVLVDDMVDTAGTLCKAALP' A
#
# COMPACT_ATOMS: atom_id res chain seq x y z
N MET A 1 -0.13 -13.94 2.69
CA MET A 1 -0.49 -13.22 3.92
C MET A 1 -2.00 -13.13 4.12
N ALA A 2 -2.77 -12.39 3.30
CA ALA A 2 -4.23 -12.23 3.51
C ALA A 2 -5.00 -13.57 3.70
N LYS A 3 -4.80 -14.54 2.80
CA LYS A 3 -5.39 -15.89 2.92
C LYS A 3 -4.99 -16.65 4.21
N GLN A 4 -3.79 -16.39 4.74
CA GLN A 4 -3.34 -17.03 5.98
C GLN A 4 -3.92 -16.35 7.23
N LEU A 5 -4.31 -15.08 7.10
CA LEU A 5 -4.89 -14.26 8.17
C LEU A 5 -6.42 -14.19 8.12
N ASP A 6 -7.03 -14.87 7.13
CA ASP A 6 -8.48 -14.83 6.88
C ASP A 6 -9.03 -13.39 6.81
N CYS A 7 -8.33 -12.54 6.05
CA CYS A 7 -8.67 -11.12 5.90
C CYS A 7 -8.81 -10.70 4.44
N ASP A 8 -9.48 -9.57 4.23
CA ASP A 8 -9.59 -8.94 2.92
C ASP A 8 -8.23 -8.46 2.41
N LEU A 9 -8.09 -8.39 1.08
CA LEU A 9 -6.89 -7.92 0.40
C LEU A 9 -7.21 -6.64 -0.37
N ALA A 10 -6.47 -5.59 -0.07
CA ALA A 10 -6.41 -4.39 -0.90
C ALA A 10 -5.03 -4.27 -1.54
N ILE A 11 -4.99 -3.72 -2.75
CA ILE A 11 -3.78 -3.54 -3.54
C ILE A 11 -3.59 -2.05 -3.79
N ILE A 12 -2.36 -1.58 -3.62
CA ILE A 12 -1.97 -0.22 -3.94
C ILE A 12 -1.05 -0.25 -5.16
N ASP A 13 -1.53 0.26 -6.30
CA ASP A 13 -0.72 0.40 -7.52
C ASP A 13 0.18 1.63 -7.40
N LYS A 14 1.46 1.39 -7.10
CA LYS A 14 2.52 2.39 -7.03
C LYS A 14 3.12 2.62 -8.42
N ARG A 15 2.97 3.83 -8.98
CA ARG A 15 3.71 4.22 -10.19
C ARG A 15 4.83 5.20 -9.90
N ARG A 16 5.98 4.95 -10.54
CA ARG A 16 7.17 5.83 -10.49
C ARG A 16 7.43 6.39 -11.89
N PRO A 17 7.10 7.65 -12.16
CA PRO A 17 7.45 8.29 -13.44
C PRO A 17 8.97 8.56 -13.54
N SER A 18 9.64 8.77 -12.41
CA SER A 18 11.07 9.08 -12.33
C SER A 18 11.73 8.39 -11.12
N PRO A 19 13.08 8.27 -11.09
CA PRO A 19 13.79 7.85 -9.87
C PRO A 19 13.43 8.76 -8.70
N ASN A 20 13.12 8.16 -7.54
CA ASN A 20 12.72 8.83 -6.30
C ASN A 20 11.37 9.57 -6.32
N GLU A 21 10.60 9.47 -7.40
CA GLU A 21 9.27 10.07 -7.53
C GLU A 21 8.21 8.97 -7.49
N SER A 22 7.36 8.96 -6.46
CA SER A 22 6.23 8.02 -6.32
C SER A 22 4.97 8.84 -6.13
N GLU A 23 4.19 9.04 -7.20
CA GLU A 23 3.07 10.00 -7.18
C GLU A 23 1.69 9.37 -7.42
N VAL A 24 1.61 8.24 -8.12
CA VAL A 24 0.30 7.63 -8.41
C VAL A 24 0.11 6.41 -7.50
N MET A 25 -0.93 6.45 -6.68
CA MET A 25 -1.35 5.37 -5.79
C MET A 25 -2.85 5.13 -6.01
N ASN A 26 -3.20 4.13 -6.84
CA ASN A 26 -4.59 3.70 -6.95
C ASN A 26 -4.85 2.58 -5.96
N LEU A 27 -5.84 2.73 -5.09
CA LEU A 27 -6.31 1.68 -4.20
C LEU A 27 -7.34 0.82 -4.92
N ILE A 28 -7.12 -0.50 -4.96
CA ILE A 28 -8.05 -1.49 -5.46
C ILE A 28 -8.46 -2.37 -4.27
N GLY A 29 -9.72 -2.26 -3.84
CA GLY A 29 -10.25 -2.94 -2.66
C GLY A 29 -10.83 -1.96 -1.62
N GLU A 30 -11.47 -2.49 -0.58
CA GLU A 30 -12.04 -1.71 0.53
C GLU A 30 -11.11 -1.82 1.76
N VAL A 31 -10.75 -0.67 2.35
CA VAL A 31 -9.87 -0.59 3.54
C VAL A 31 -10.49 0.17 4.72
N GLU A 32 -11.73 0.65 4.58
CA GLU A 32 -12.38 1.54 5.56
C GLU A 32 -12.75 0.85 6.89
N LYS A 33 -12.72 -0.49 6.95
CA LYS A 33 -13.23 -1.25 8.10
C LYS A 33 -12.11 -2.04 8.76
N GLY A 34 -11.47 -1.42 9.76
CA GLY A 34 -10.59 -2.10 10.71
C GLY A 34 -9.12 -1.68 10.62
N THR A 35 -8.24 -2.50 11.18
CA THR A 35 -6.79 -2.27 11.18
C THR A 35 -6.19 -2.83 9.89
N CYS A 36 -5.63 -1.96 9.04
CA CYS A 36 -4.85 -2.40 7.89
C CYS A 36 -3.42 -2.76 8.26
N VAL A 37 -2.90 -3.80 7.62
CA VAL A 37 -1.48 -4.19 7.69
C VAL A 37 -0.85 -3.98 6.31
N LEU A 38 0.01 -2.97 6.21
CA LEU A 38 0.78 -2.71 4.99
C LEU A 38 2.00 -3.64 4.93
N VAL A 39 2.21 -4.27 3.78
CA VAL A 39 3.31 -5.21 3.54
C VAL A 39 4.00 -4.80 2.25
N ASP A 40 5.31 -4.60 2.33
CA ASP A 40 6.17 -4.27 1.19
C ASP A 40 7.42 -5.17 1.26
N ASP A 41 8.02 -5.49 0.12
CA ASP A 41 9.21 -6.36 0.08
C ASP A 41 10.49 -5.61 0.49
N MET A 42 10.56 -4.31 0.17
CA MET A 42 11.69 -3.45 0.50
C MET A 42 11.24 -2.02 0.80
N VAL A 43 11.88 -1.40 1.79
CA VAL A 43 11.67 -0.01 2.16
C VAL A 43 12.96 0.78 2.00
N ASP A 44 12.91 1.85 1.20
CA ASP A 44 14.01 2.80 1.03
C ASP A 44 13.75 4.07 1.85
N THR A 45 12.95 5.00 1.34
CA THR A 45 12.62 6.27 2.02
C THR A 45 11.34 6.23 2.86
N ALA A 46 10.65 5.09 2.94
CA ALA A 46 9.32 4.91 3.52
C ALA A 46 8.19 5.81 2.94
N GLY A 47 8.47 6.71 1.99
CA GLY A 47 7.48 7.63 1.45
C GLY A 47 6.26 6.94 0.81
N THR A 48 6.44 5.73 0.29
CA THR A 48 5.33 4.91 -0.23
C THR A 48 4.39 4.43 0.87
N LEU A 49 4.95 3.93 1.98
CA LEU A 49 4.15 3.46 3.12
C LEU A 49 3.42 4.62 3.79
N CYS A 50 4.07 5.78 3.95
CA CYS A 50 3.42 6.96 4.50
C CYS A 50 2.25 7.43 3.62
N LYS A 51 2.43 7.45 2.29
CA LYS A 51 1.34 7.80 1.35
C LYS A 51 0.22 6.77 1.36
N ALA A 52 0.53 5.50 1.57
CA ALA A 52 -0.43 4.41 1.68
C ALA A 52 -1.20 4.38 3.01
N ALA A 53 -0.70 5.04 4.06
CA ALA A 53 -1.31 5.06 5.40
C ALA A 53 -2.22 6.28 5.68
N LEU A 54 -2.27 7.23 4.75
CA LEU A 54 -3.11 8.43 4.83
C LEU A 54 -4.56 8.27 4.31
N PRO A 55 -4.91 7.30 3.44
CA PRO A 55 -6.30 6.98 3.11
C PRO A 55 -7.05 6.29 4.24
#